data_AF-X1RVB1-F1
#
_entry.id   AF-X1RVB1-F1
#
_cell.length_a   1.000
_cell.length_b   1.000
_cell.length_c   1.000
_cell.angle_alpha   90.00
_cell.angle_beta   90.00
_cell.angle_gamma   90.00
#
_symmetry.space_group_name_H-M   'P 1'
#
loop_
_entity.id
_entity.type
_entity.pdbx_description
1 polymer ?
#
loop_
_entity_poly.entity_id
_entity_poly.type
_entity_poly.pdbx_seq_one_letter_code
_entity_poly.pdbx_strand_id
1 'polypeptide(L)'
;TLRNLFVRFKEILNSKKETLNCFCKYGVQVEGWLKGELLCFLDNEKATRRLAEFDREVPFGVGRKKVDFRVNMSTSSGALEAWIELK
;
A
#
# COMPACT_ATOMS: atom_id res chain seq x y z
N THR A 1 -6.09 3.73 -12.49
CA THR A 1 -6.96 2.61 -12.10
C THR A 1 -6.28 1.84 -10.97
N LEU A 2 -7.06 1.17 -10.11
CA LEU A 2 -6.54 0.36 -9.01
C LEU A 2 -5.55 -0.72 -9.50
N ARG A 3 -5.85 -1.37 -10.64
CA ARG A 3 -4.95 -2.34 -11.28
C ARG A 3 -3.55 -1.77 -11.52
N ASN A 4 -3.46 -0.54 -12.03
CA ASN A 4 -2.16 0.07 -12.33
C ASN A 4 -1.37 0.38 -11.05
N LEU A 5 -2.05 0.73 -9.95
CA LEU A 5 -1.42 0.94 -8.65
C LEU A 5 -0.75 -0.37 -8.15
N PHE A 6 -1.49 -1.49 -8.21
CA PHE A 6 -0.96 -2.81 -7.84
C PHE A 6 0.22 -3.26 -8.72
N VAL A 7 0.14 -3.04 -10.03
CA VAL A 7 1.24 -3.38 -10.95
C VAL A 7 2.51 -2.63 -10.59
N ARG A 8 2.43 -1.31 -10.37
CA ARG A 8 3.59 -0.50 -9.97
C ARG A 8 4.14 -0.92 -8.61
N PHE A 9 3.28 -1.18 -7.64
CA PHE A 9 3.76 -1.65 -6.33
C PHE A 9 4.48 -3.00 -6.44
N LYS A 10 3.97 -3.92 -7.28
CA LYS A 10 4.63 -5.19 -7.56
C LYS A 10 6.01 -5.00 -8.19
N GLU A 11 6.19 -4.02 -9.08
CA GLU A 11 7.50 -3.68 -9.65
C GLU A 11 8.49 -3.22 -8.58
N ILE A 12 8.04 -2.40 -7.61
CA ILE A 12 8.85 -2.02 -6.44
C ILE A 12 9.26 -3.26 -5.65
N LEU A 13 8.33 -4.15 -5.31
CA LEU A 13 8.66 -5.38 -4.58
C LEU A 13 9.63 -6.28 -5.35
N ASN A 14 9.46 -6.42 -6.66
CA ASN A 14 10.39 -7.17 -7.50
C ASN A 14 11.80 -6.58 -7.50
N SER A 15 11.93 -5.25 -7.41
CA SER A 15 13.23 -4.58 -7.26
C SER A 15 13.93 -4.89 -5.92
N LYS A 16 13.18 -5.35 -4.91
CA LYS A 16 13.67 -5.72 -3.57
C LYS A 16 13.88 -7.23 -3.40
N LYS A 17 13.94 -8.00 -4.49
CA LYS A 17 14.04 -9.47 -4.47
C LYS A 17 15.17 -9.97 -3.56
N GLU A 18 16.33 -9.35 -3.59
CA GLU A 18 17.47 -9.74 -2.75
C GLU A 18 17.21 -9.51 -1.26
N THR A 19 16.61 -8.38 -0.90
CA THR A 19 16.18 -8.08 0.47
C THR A 19 15.15 -9.11 0.96
N LEU A 20 14.16 -9.43 0.14
CA LEU A 20 13.16 -10.45 0.46
C LEU A 20 13.77 -11.84 0.63
N ASN A 21 14.72 -12.21 -0.22
CA ASN A 21 15.47 -13.46 -0.07
C ASN A 21 16.24 -13.50 1.26
N CYS A 22 16.82 -12.37 1.67
CA CYS A 22 17.50 -12.24 2.96
C CYS A 22 16.52 -12.44 4.12
N PHE A 23 15.36 -11.77 4.10
CA PHE A 23 14.34 -11.94 5.14
C PHE A 23 13.84 -13.38 5.25
N CYS A 24 13.60 -14.02 4.10
CA CYS A 24 13.21 -15.43 4.05
C CYS A 24 14.28 -16.33 4.68
N LYS A 25 15.56 -16.12 4.33
CA LYS A 25 16.69 -16.88 4.86
C LYS A 25 16.82 -16.79 6.39
N TYR A 26 16.50 -15.64 6.98
CA TYR A 26 16.65 -15.40 8.41
C TYR A 26 15.34 -15.42 9.20
N GLY A 27 14.22 -15.80 8.57
CA GLY A 27 12.91 -15.89 9.23
C GLY A 27 12.39 -14.54 9.74
N VAL A 28 12.75 -13.44 9.08
CA VAL A 28 12.32 -12.09 9.47
C VAL A 28 10.84 -11.90 9.16
N GLN A 29 10.05 -11.43 10.12
CA GLN A 29 8.67 -11.01 9.87
C GLN A 29 8.65 -9.76 8.97
N VAL A 30 8.03 -9.90 7.80
CA VAL A 30 8.07 -8.87 6.76
C VAL A 30 6.91 -7.88 6.81
N GLU A 31 5.91 -8.08 7.67
CA GLU A 31 4.70 -7.24 7.69
C GLU A 31 5.03 -5.77 7.94
N GLY A 32 5.84 -5.48 8.97
CA GLY A 32 6.25 -4.11 9.28
C GLY A 32 7.09 -3.46 8.18
N TRP A 33 7.98 -4.24 7.54
CA TRP A 33 8.76 -3.77 6.40
C TRP A 33 7.86 -3.48 5.20
N LEU A 34 6.92 -4.38 4.89
CA LEU A 34 5.98 -4.24 3.78
C LEU A 34 5.06 -3.03 3.98
N LYS A 35 4.61 -2.78 5.23
CA LYS A 35 3.90 -1.56 5.62
C LYS A 35 4.71 -0.30 5.32
N GLY A 36 5.99 -0.30 5.64
CA GLY A 36 6.90 0.81 5.36
C GLY A 36 7.10 1.05 3.85
N GLU A 37 7.32 -0.01 3.08
CA GLU A 37 7.46 0.10 1.61
C GLU A 37 6.16 0.57 0.96
N LEU A 38 5.01 0.06 1.40
CA LEU A 38 3.70 0.50 0.91
C LEU A 38 3.45 1.97 1.24
N LEU A 39 3.79 2.42 2.45
CA LEU A 39 3.68 3.83 2.84
C LEU A 39 4.51 4.72 1.92
N CYS A 40 5.80 4.40 1.74
CA CYS A 40 6.70 5.14 0.86
C CYS A 40 6.18 5.17 -0.59
N PHE A 41 5.65 4.05 -1.08
CA PHE A 41 5.03 3.97 -2.39
C PHE A 41 3.81 4.88 -2.52
N LEU A 42 2.88 4.86 -1.56
CA LEU A 42 1.68 5.70 -1.59
C LEU A 42 2.01 7.20 -1.49
N ASP A 43 3.00 7.58 -0.68
CA ASP A 43 3.51 8.95 -0.63
C ASP A 43 4.05 9.41 -1.99
N ASN A 44 4.81 8.55 -2.68
CA ASN A 44 5.32 8.84 -4.02
C ASN A 44 4.21 8.95 -5.07
N GLU A 45 3.17 8.12 -4.98
CA GLU A 45 2.01 8.19 -5.87
C GLU A 45 1.19 9.48 -5.63
N LYS A 46 1.10 9.94 -4.37
CA LYS A 46 0.48 11.23 -4.01
C LYS A 46 1.31 12.40 -4.55
N ALA A 47 2.63 12.39 -4.32
CA ALA A 47 3.55 13.42 -4.81
C ALA A 47 3.53 13.56 -6.34
N THR A 48 3.35 12.45 -7.05
CA THR A 48 3.25 12.42 -8.53
C THR A 48 1.83 12.62 -9.05
N ARG A 49 0.87 12.96 -8.18
CA ARG A 49 -0.55 13.21 -8.49
C ARG A 49 -1.27 12.04 -9.17
N ARG A 50 -0.74 10.82 -9.03
CA ARG A 50 -1.42 9.58 -9.47
C ARG A 50 -2.39 9.04 -8.43
N LEU A 51 -2.22 9.49 -7.19
CA LEU A 51 -3.11 9.26 -6.07
C LEU A 51 -3.56 10.61 -5.52
N ALA A 52 -4.85 10.76 -5.19
CA ALA A 52 -5.37 12.01 -4.65
C ALA A 52 -5.02 12.13 -3.17
N GLU A 53 -5.39 11.11 -2.38
CA GLU A 53 -5.20 11.08 -0.95
C GLU A 53 -5.11 9.65 -0.43
N PHE A 54 -4.46 9.44 0.70
CA PHE A 54 -4.62 8.25 1.50
C PHE A 54 -4.52 8.57 3.00
N ASP A 55 -5.23 7.77 3.80
CA ASP A 55 -5.24 7.82 5.25
C ASP A 55 -4.68 6.51 5.80
N ARG A 56 -4.06 6.57 6.98
CA ARG A 56 -3.51 5.40 7.69
C ARG A 56 -4.38 5.04 8.89
N GLU A 57 -4.39 3.77 9.24
CA GLU A 57 -5.01 3.27 10.49
C GLU A 57 -6.47 3.73 10.66
N VAL A 58 -7.24 3.69 9.59
CA VAL A 58 -8.60 4.25 9.56
C VAL A 58 -9.55 3.32 10.31
N PRO A 59 -10.35 3.82 11.27
CA PRO A 59 -11.38 3.04 11.93
C PRO A 59 -12.35 2.43 10.92
N PHE A 60 -12.68 1.15 11.08
CA PHE A 60 -13.59 0.44 10.18
C PHE A 60 -14.59 -0.45 10.93
N GLY A 61 -15.88 -0.27 10.64
CA GLY A 61 -16.97 -1.04 11.24
C GLY A 61 -17.19 -0.74 12.73
N VAL A 62 -17.69 -1.73 13.48
CA VAL A 62 -17.98 -1.60 14.91
C VAL A 62 -16.79 -2.09 15.75
N GLY A 63 -16.42 -1.30 16.76
CA GLY A 63 -15.36 -1.64 17.73
C GLY A 63 -14.01 -1.00 17.41
N ARG A 64 -12.92 -1.65 17.85
CA ARG A 64 -11.53 -1.14 17.70
C ARG A 64 -10.83 -1.61 16.42
N LYS A 65 -11.59 -1.95 15.37
CA LYS A 65 -11.03 -2.42 14.10
C LYS A 65 -10.53 -1.23 13.28
N LYS A 66 -9.37 -1.40 12.66
CA LYS A 66 -8.76 -0.41 11.76
C LYS A 66 -8.29 -1.12 10.49
N VAL A 67 -8.42 -0.44 9.34
CA VAL A 67 -7.73 -0.83 8.11
C VAL A 67 -6.36 -0.15 8.08
N ASP A 68 -5.35 -0.81 7.50
CA ASP A 68 -4.01 -0.24 7.44
C ASP A 68 -4.00 1.05 6.62
N PHE A 69 -4.65 1.01 5.44
CA PHE A 69 -4.74 2.17 4.55
C PHE A 69 -6.12 2.31 3.91
N ARG A 70 -6.57 3.56 3.80
CA ARG A 70 -7.68 4.00 2.95
C ARG A 70 -7.13 4.86 1.84
N VAL A 71 -7.47 4.56 0.59
CA VAL A 71 -6.84 5.15 -0.59
C VAL A 71 -7.91 5.75 -1.50
N ASN A 72 -7.78 7.04 -1.83
CA ASN A 72 -8.67 7.77 -2.73
C ASN A 72 -7.97 8.06 -4.05
N MET A 73 -8.48 7.48 -5.13
CA MET A 73 -7.94 7.65 -6.49
C MET A 73 -8.91 8.48 -7.34
N SER A 74 -8.37 9.45 -8.06
CA SER A 74 -9.11 10.13 -9.13
C SER A 74 -9.14 9.24 -10.38
N THR A 75 -10.34 8.98 -10.91
CA THR A 75 -10.53 8.34 -12.21
C THR A 75 -11.26 9.30 -13.15
N SER A 76 -11.28 8.97 -14.44
CA SER A 76 -12.05 9.72 -15.44
C SER A 76 -13.57 9.69 -15.19
N SER A 77 -14.05 8.76 -14.34
CA SER A 77 -15.47 8.57 -14.02
C SER A 77 -15.84 8.97 -12.59
N GLY A 78 -14.92 9.57 -11.82
CA GLY A 78 -15.15 10.00 -10.43
C GLY A 78 -14.04 9.62 -9.46
N ALA A 79 -14.31 9.73 -8.16
CA ALA A 79 -13.40 9.25 -7.13
C ALA A 79 -13.65 7.77 -6.85
N LEU A 80 -12.59 6.96 -6.83
CA LEU A 80 -12.61 5.56 -6.40
C LEU A 80 -11.95 5.46 -5.02
N GLU A 81 -12.69 4.96 -4.05
CA GLU A 81 -12.18 4.62 -2.73
C GLU A 81 -11.82 3.13 -2.68
N ALA A 82 -10.66 2.81 -2.09
CA ALA A 82 -10.21 1.44 -1.85
C ALA A 82 -9.57 1.32 -0.46
N TRP A 83 -9.70 0.15 0.16
CA TRP A 83 -9.06 -0.16 1.44
C TRP A 83 -8.02 -1.24 1.26
N ILE A 84 -6.92 -1.12 2.01
CA ILE A 84 -5.83 -2.09 2.01
C ILE A 84 -5.66 -2.61 3.43
N GLU A 85 -5.73 -3.93 3.57
CA GLU A 85 -5.44 -4.68 4.79
C GLU A 85 -4.29 -5.64 4.46
N LEU A 86 -3.21 -5.54 5.23
CA LEU A 86 -2.06 -6.44 5.13
C LEU A 86 -2.26 -7.60 6.12
N LYS A 87 -1.96 -8.83 5.66
CA LYS A 87 -2.13 -10.07 6.42
C LYS A 87 -0.88 -10.93 6.31
#